data_AF-A0AAJ8LV73-F1
#
_entry.id   AF-A0AAJ8LV73-F1
#
_cell.length_a   1.000
_cell.length_b   1.000
_cell.length_c   1.000
_cell.angle_alpha   90.00
_cell.angle_beta   90.00
_cell.angle_gamma   90.00
#
_symmetry.space_group_name_H-M   'P 1'
#
loop_
_entity.id
_entity.type
_entity.pdbx_description
1 polymer ?
#
loop_
_entity_poly.entity_id
_entity_poly.type
_entity_poly.pdbx_seq_one_letter_code
_entity_poly.pdbx_strand_id
1 'polypeptide(L)' 'MEELVGNCHRCGCEIYCLDGFFEGLQKDDELYCNACEEEAEK' A
#
# COMPACT_ATOMS: atom_id res chain seq x y z
N MET A 1 -13.10 -10.23 -0.15
CA MET A 1 -13.49 -9.20 0.83
C MET A 1 -12.43 -8.12 0.77
N GLU A 2 -12.82 -6.86 0.60
CA GLU A 2 -11.90 -5.73 0.58
C GLU A 2 -11.95 -5.02 1.93
N GLU A 3 -10.79 -4.88 2.57
CA GLU A 3 -10.65 -4.18 3.85
C GLU A 3 -9.70 -3.00 3.64
N LEU A 4 -10.19 -1.78 3.86
CA LEU A 4 -9.34 -0.58 3.80
C LEU A 4 -8.33 -0.64 4.95
N VAL A 5 -7.03 -0.67 4.60
CA VAL A 5 -5.93 -0.70 5.57
C VAL A 5 -5.49 0.71 5.93
N GLY A 6 -5.47 1.61 4.95
CA GLY A 6 -5.07 3.00 5.13
C GLY A 6 -4.77 3.69 3.81
N ASN A 7 -3.99 4.76 3.86
CA ASN A 7 -3.60 5.53 2.69
C ASN A 7 -2.09 5.45 2.50
N CYS A 8 -1.66 5.36 1.25
CA CYS A 8 -0.25 5.41 0.88
C CYS A 8 0.33 6.79 1.23
N HIS A 9 1.46 6.79 1.93
CA HIS A 9 2.19 7.99 2.32
C HIS A 9 2.63 8.85 1.12
N ARG A 10 2.91 8.23 -0.04
CA ARG A 10 3.47 8.91 -1.22
C ARG A 10 2.39 9.47 -2.17
N CYS A 11 1.40 8.67 -2.57
CA CYS A 11 0.33 9.08 -3.51
C CYS A 11 -0.95 9.58 -2.79
N GLY A 12 -1.13 9.25 -1.50
CA GLY A 12 -2.40 9.43 -0.78
C GLY A 12 -3.51 8.44 -1.17
N CYS A 13 -3.23 7.53 -2.11
CA CYS A 13 -4.19 6.55 -2.59
C CYS A 13 -4.53 5.50 -1.52
N GLU A 14 -5.77 5.02 -1.52
CA GLU A 14 -6.28 4.05 -0.56
C GLU A 14 -5.64 2.67 -0.82
N ILE A 15 -5.17 2.02 0.25
CA ILE A 15 -4.57 0.68 0.23
C ILE A 15 -5.55 -0.28 0.88
N TYR A 16 -5.80 -1.38 0.18
CA TYR A 16 -6.77 -2.38 0.58
C TYR A 16 -6.10 -3.74 0.81
N CYS A 17 -6.63 -4.51 1.75
CA CYS A 17 -6.44 -5.94 1.81
C CYS A 17 -7.54 -6.59 0.97
N LEU A 18 -7.16 -7.24 -0.13
CA LEU A 18 -8.08 -8.00 -0.97
C LEU A 18 -7.96 -9.49 -0.62
N ASP A 19 -9.07 -10.05 -0.11
CA ASP A 19 -9.19 -11.48 0.19
C ASP A 19 -8.09 -12.02 1.13
N GLY A 20 -7.71 -11.19 2.10
CA GLY A 20 -6.66 -11.50 3.09
C GLY A 20 -5.24 -11.31 2.57
N PHE A 21 -5.06 -10.77 1.35
CA PHE A 21 -3.78 -10.37 0.79
C PHE A 21 -3.62 -8.85 0.85
N PHE A 22 -2.52 -8.38 1.42
CA PHE A 22 -2.23 -6.96 1.55
C PHE A 22 -1.62 -6.40 0.26
N GLU A 23 -2.33 -5.50 -0.43
CA GLU A 23 -1.87 -4.86 -1.67
C GLU A 23 -1.08 -3.56 -1.41
N GLY A 24 -0.07 -3.67 -0.56
CA GLY A 24 0.85 -2.58 -0.27
C GLY A 24 2.11 -3.08 0.42
N LEU A 25 2.98 -2.13 0.76
CA LEU A 25 4.17 -2.34 1.55
C LEU A 25 4.10 -1.48 2.81
N GLN A 26 4.40 -2.06 3.96
CA GLN A 26 4.64 -1.29 5.18
C GLN A 26 6.15 -1.18 5.42
N LYS A 27 6.67 0.03 5.49
CA LYS A 27 8.10 0.32 5.69
C LYS A 27 8.25 1.50 6.63
N ASP A 28 9.08 1.35 7.67
CA ASP A 28 9.35 2.41 8.66
C ASP A 28 8.07 3.04 9.25
N ASP A 29 7.08 2.20 9.62
CA ASP A 29 5.73 2.60 10.09
C ASP A 29 4.85 3.34 9.05
N GLU A 30 5.31 3.50 7.81
CA GLU A 30 4.58 4.12 6.72
C GLU A 30 4.01 3.08 5.74
N LEU A 31 2.82 3.37 5.21
CA LEU A 31 2.16 2.53 4.20
C LEU A 31 2.46 3.05 2.80
N TYR A 32 2.77 2.15 1.88
CA TYR A 32 3.05 2.44 0.48
C TYR A 32 2.20 1.52 -0.41
N CYS A 33 1.64 2.06 -1.49
CA CYS A 33 0.99 1.23 -2.49
C CYS A 33 2.03 0.57 -3.41
N ASN A 34 1.66 -0.56 -4.03
CA ASN A 34 2.56 -1.29 -4.95
C ASN A 34 3.15 -0.39 -6.04
N ALA A 35 2.35 0.53 -6.61
CA ALA A 35 2.83 1.45 -7.64
C ALA A 35 3.98 2.35 -7.15
N CYS A 36 3.86 2.90 -5.94
CA CYS A 36 4.89 3.76 -5.34
C CYS A 36 6.14 2.99 -4.92
N GLU A 37 5.99 1.70 -4.65
CA GLU A 37 7.06 0.76 -4.31
C GLU A 37 7.85 0.38 -5.57
N GLU A 38 7.17 -0.05 -6.64
CA GLU A 38 7.78 -0.38 -7.94
C GLU A 38 8.57 0.80 -8.55
N GLU A 39 8.17 2.05 -8.28
CA GLU A 39 8.92 3.24 -8.69
C GLU A 39 10.22 3.45 -7.91
N ALA A 40 10.36 2.89 -6.71
CA ALA A 40 11.54 3.05 -5.87
C ALA A 40 12.65 2.01 -6.14
N GLU A 41 12.31 0.87 -6.76
CA GLU A 41 13.27 -0.19 -7.12
C GLU A 41 13.88 -0.04 -8.54
N LYS A 42 13.63 1.07 -9.24
CA LYS A 42 14.24 1.40 -10.55
C LYS A 42 15.37 2.42 -10.44
#